data_AF-A0A1A6LR40-F1
#
_entry.id   AF-A0A1A6LR40-F1
#
_cell.length_a   1.000
_cell.length_b   1.000
_cell.length_c   1.000
_cell.angle_alpha   90.00
_cell.angle_beta   90.00
_cell.angle_gamma   90.00
#
_symmetry.space_group_name_H-M   'P 1'
#
loop_
_entity.id
_entity.type
_entity.pdbx_description
1 polymer ?
#
loop_
_entity_poly.entity_id
_entity_poly.type
_entity_poly.pdbx_seq_one_letter_code
_entity_poly.pdbx_strand_id
1 'polypeptide(L)'
;MNMRVLIGLITAFIGLFAMVYLIAGGTQFPISQWPQEAYHGLVFSIVWGTGVAASVAYFFSALVFVTIAVVCYAIGYKIGGLFSSKSEA
;
A
#
# COMPACT_ATOMS: atom_id res chain seq x y z
N MET A 1 -6.50 10.59 -19.40
CA MET A 1 -6.96 10.09 -18.08
C MET A 1 -7.33 11.29 -17.22
N ASN A 2 -8.40 11.21 -16.42
CA ASN A 2 -8.84 12.35 -15.60
C ASN A 2 -7.77 12.68 -14.55
N MET A 3 -7.39 13.95 -14.39
CA MET A 3 -6.27 14.38 -13.53
C MET A 3 -6.45 13.94 -12.07
N ARG A 4 -7.70 13.89 -11.60
CA ARG A 4 -8.06 13.38 -10.27
C ARG A 4 -7.73 11.89 -10.09
N VAL A 5 -8.03 11.09 -11.12
CA VAL A 5 -7.75 9.65 -11.15
C VAL A 5 -6.24 9.41 -11.22
N LEU A 6 -5.52 10.21 -12.02
CA LEU A 6 -4.05 10.14 -12.11
C LEU A 6 -3.37 10.41 -10.77
N ILE A 7 -3.76 11.49 -10.09
CA ILE A 7 -3.19 11.82 -8.77
C ILE A 7 -3.52 10.73 -7.75
N GLY A 8 -4.78 10.25 -7.71
CA GLY A 8 -5.17 9.12 -6.87
C GLY A 8 -4.31 7.88 -7.09
N LEU A 9 -4.09 7.51 -8.35
CA LEU A 9 -3.31 6.33 -8.73
C LEU A 9 -1.82 6.49 -8.35
N ILE A 10 -1.23 7.66 -8.59
CA ILE A 10 0.16 7.97 -8.17
C ILE A 10 0.28 7.87 -6.65
N THR A 11 -0.64 8.47 -5.89
CA THR A 11 -0.61 8.41 -4.42
C THR A 11 -0.77 6.98 -3.91
N ALA A 12 -1.58 6.14 -4.56
CA ALA A 12 -1.71 4.73 -4.22
C ALA A 12 -0.40 3.96 -4.41
N PHE A 13 0.29 4.16 -5.54
CA PHE A 13 1.59 3.54 -5.77
C PHE A 13 2.64 3.99 -4.75
N ILE A 14 2.71 5.30 -4.47
CA ILE A 14 3.62 5.83 -3.44
C ILE A 14 3.33 5.19 -2.07
N GLY A 15 2.05 5.07 -1.69
CA GLY A 15 1.65 4.43 -0.44
C GLY A 15 2.09 2.96 -0.34
N LEU A 16 1.90 2.20 -1.42
CA LEU A 16 2.33 0.81 -1.49
C LEU A 16 3.86 0.68 -1.43
N PHE A 17 4.61 1.51 -2.17
CA PHE A 17 6.07 1.51 -2.12
C PHE A 17 6.60 1.92 -0.75
N ALA A 18 5.98 2.91 -0.10
CA ALA A 18 6.35 3.34 1.25
C ALA A 18 6.13 2.21 2.26
N MET A 19 5.00 1.51 2.18
CA MET A 19 4.73 0.34 3.02
C MET A 19 5.76 -0.77 2.81
N VAL A 20 6.05 -1.13 1.56
CA VAL A 20 7.06 -2.15 1.22
C VAL A 20 8.42 -1.74 1.76
N TYR A 21 8.81 -0.47 1.60
CA TYR A 21 10.06 0.05 2.12
C TYR A 21 10.13 -0.01 3.65
N LEU A 22 9.05 0.33 4.35
CA LEU A 22 9.02 0.28 5.83
C LEU A 22 9.19 -1.15 6.37
N ILE A 23 8.70 -2.16 5.66
CA ILE A 23 8.79 -3.56 6.10
C ILE A 23 10.09 -4.21 5.62
N ALA A 24 10.45 -4.03 4.35
CA ALA A 24 11.54 -4.76 3.69
C ALA A 24 12.83 -3.94 3.48
N GLY A 25 12.84 -2.64 3.79
CA GLY A 25 13.98 -1.75 3.51
C GLY A 25 15.26 -2.07 4.28
N GLY A 26 15.18 -2.83 5.37
CA GLY A 26 16.34 -3.35 6.12
C GLY A 26 16.84 -4.72 5.64
N THR A 27 16.22 -5.32 4.62
CA THR A 27 16.59 -6.65 4.14
C THR A 27 17.80 -6.60 3.20
N GLN A 28 18.55 -7.71 3.12
CA GLN A 28 19.69 -7.83 2.19
C GLN A 28 19.26 -8.31 0.79
N PHE A 29 17.96 -8.45 0.55
CA PHE A 29 17.43 -8.92 -0.72
C PHE A 29 17.43 -7.82 -1.79
N PRO A 30 17.51 -8.18 -3.08
CA PRO A 30 17.33 -7.23 -4.17
C PRO A 30 15.97 -6.53 -4.09
N ILE A 31 15.92 -5.26 -4.53
CA ILE A 31 14.70 -4.42 -4.50
C ILE A 31 13.52 -5.07 -5.23
N SER A 32 13.79 -5.86 -6.28
CA SER A 32 12.76 -6.60 -7.01
C SER A 32 12.00 -7.63 -6.16
N GLN A 33 12.62 -8.12 -5.08
CA GLN A 33 12.01 -9.09 -4.16
C GLN A 33 11.32 -8.43 -2.97
N TRP A 34 11.57 -7.14 -2.71
CA TRP A 34 11.01 -6.43 -1.55
C TRP A 34 9.50 -6.50 -1.42
N PRO A 35 8.68 -6.42 -2.50
CA PRO A 35 7.24 -6.55 -2.35
C PRO A 35 6.81 -7.92 -1.78
N GLN A 36 7.49 -8.98 -2.21
CA GLN A 36 7.25 -10.33 -1.71
C GLN A 36 7.70 -10.48 -0.25
N GLU A 37 8.88 -9.96 0.08
CA GLU A 37 9.41 -9.98 1.45
C GLU A 37 8.55 -9.17 2.40
N ALA A 38 8.04 -8.01 1.98
CA ALA A 38 7.12 -7.21 2.77
C ALA A 38 5.80 -7.94 3.03
N TYR A 39 5.30 -8.67 2.02
CA TYR A 39 4.09 -9.48 2.16
C TYR A 39 4.30 -10.63 3.15
N HIS A 40 5.36 -11.42 3.00
CA HIS A 40 5.70 -12.49 3.93
C HIS A 40 6.03 -12.00 5.33
N GLY A 41 6.70 -10.85 5.46
CA GLY A 41 6.94 -10.19 6.74
C GLY A 41 5.65 -9.87 7.47
N LEU A 42 4.63 -9.37 6.77
CA LEU A 42 3.30 -9.17 7.34
C LEU A 42 2.62 -10.47 7.75
N VAL A 43 2.66 -11.49 6.90
CA VAL A 43 2.08 -12.80 7.21
C VAL A 43 2.72 -13.35 8.50
N PHE A 44 4.04 -13.28 8.58
CA PHE A 44 4.80 -13.66 9.76
C PHE A 44 4.37 -12.85 10.99
N SER A 45 4.29 -11.52 10.90
CA SER A 45 3.85 -10.66 12.01
C SER A 45 2.44 -10.99 12.49
N ILE A 46 1.51 -11.34 11.58
CA ILE A 46 0.14 -11.72 11.94
C ILE A 46 0.12 -13.09 12.62
N VAL A 47 0.77 -14.10 12.03
CA VAL A 47 0.85 -15.45 12.63
C VAL A 47 1.49 -15.36 14.02
N TRP A 48 2.61 -14.65 14.14
CA TRP A 48 3.33 -14.51 15.39
C TRP A 48 2.57 -13.66 16.42
N GLY A 49 1.98 -12.53 16.01
CA GLY A 49 1.31 -11.60 16.90
C GLY A 49 -0.09 -12.02 17.35
N THR A 50 -0.78 -12.86 16.58
CA THR A 50 -2.17 -13.28 16.88
C THR A 50 -2.34 -14.78 17.09
N GLY A 51 -1.36 -15.60 16.71
CA GLY A 51 -1.41 -17.06 16.84
C GLY A 51 -2.35 -17.76 15.85
N VAL A 52 -2.85 -17.06 14.82
CA VAL A 52 -3.73 -17.65 13.80
C VAL A 52 -2.98 -18.56 12.84
N ALA A 53 -3.71 -19.47 12.19
CA ALA A 53 -3.15 -20.33 11.14
C ALA A 53 -2.60 -19.51 9.96
N ALA A 54 -1.52 -20.00 9.35
CA ALA A 54 -0.84 -19.31 8.23
C ALA A 54 -1.80 -18.96 7.08
N SER A 55 -2.71 -19.85 6.71
CA SER A 55 -3.70 -19.61 5.65
C SER A 55 -4.57 -18.38 5.91
N VAL A 56 -4.95 -18.15 7.17
CA VAL A 56 -5.75 -17.00 7.59
C VAL A 56 -4.91 -15.73 7.57
N ALA A 57 -3.66 -15.80 8.01
CA ALA A 57 -2.73 -14.68 7.97
C ALA A 57 -2.44 -14.21 6.54
N TYR A 58 -2.27 -15.11 5.57
CA TYR A 58 -2.16 -14.75 4.16
C TYR A 58 -3.35 -13.93 3.67
N PHE A 59 -4.57 -14.34 4.02
CA PHE A 59 -5.77 -13.60 3.65
C PHE A 59 -5.79 -12.20 4.27
N PHE A 60 -5.47 -12.08 5.56
CA PHE A 60 -5.41 -10.78 6.23
C PHE A 60 -4.31 -9.87 5.68
N SER A 61 -3.12 -10.40 5.39
CA SER A 61 -2.04 -9.62 4.76
C SER A 61 -2.47 -9.08 3.40
N ALA A 62 -3.16 -9.86 2.58
CA ALA A 62 -3.71 -9.37 1.31
C ALA A 62 -4.71 -8.23 1.51
N LEU A 63 -5.60 -8.35 2.52
CA LEU A 63 -6.54 -7.28 2.87
C LEU A 63 -5.82 -6.00 3.32
N VAL A 64 -4.72 -6.11 4.06
CA VAL A 64 -3.91 -4.95 4.47
C VAL A 64 -3.34 -4.21 3.26
N PHE A 65 -2.76 -4.94 2.28
CA PHE A 65 -2.27 -4.33 1.04
C PHE A 65 -3.37 -3.60 0.27
N VAL A 66 -4.54 -4.25 0.11
CA VAL A 66 -5.70 -3.63 -0.57
C VAL A 66 -6.17 -2.40 0.18
N THR A 67 -6.24 -2.46 1.51
CA THR A 67 -6.68 -1.34 2.34
C THR A 67 -5.75 -0.14 2.18
N ILE A 68 -4.43 -0.35 2.22
CA ILE A 68 -3.45 0.71 2.02
C ILE A 68 -3.59 1.32 0.62
N ALA A 69 -3.73 0.49 -0.43
CA ALA A 69 -3.93 0.98 -1.79
C ALA A 69 -5.19 1.85 -1.91
N VAL A 70 -6.32 1.38 -1.36
CA VAL A 70 -7.60 2.09 -1.40
C VAL A 70 -7.57 3.40 -0.61
N VAL A 71 -7.00 3.38 0.60
CA VAL A 71 -6.89 4.58 1.44
C VAL A 71 -6.00 5.63 0.78
N CYS A 72 -4.82 5.23 0.29
CA CYS A 72 -3.91 6.14 -0.41
C CYS A 72 -4.54 6.66 -1.72
N TYR A 73 -5.25 5.81 -2.46
CA TYR A 73 -6.00 6.25 -3.65
C TYR A 73 -7.06 7.28 -3.29
N ALA A 74 -7.88 7.03 -2.28
CA ALA A 74 -8.94 7.94 -1.85
C ALA A 74 -8.38 9.31 -1.41
N ILE A 75 -7.26 9.30 -0.68
CA ILE A 75 -6.55 10.53 -0.29
C ILE A 75 -6.07 11.29 -1.53
N GLY A 76 -5.35 10.62 -2.44
CA GLY A 76 -4.84 11.25 -3.66
C GLY A 76 -5.96 11.75 -4.58
N TYR A 77 -7.04 10.99 -4.71
CA TYR A 77 -8.21 11.36 -5.50
C TYR A 77 -8.90 12.61 -4.95
N LYS A 78 -9.06 12.69 -3.62
CA LYS A 78 -9.60 13.88 -2.94
C LYS A 78 -8.71 15.10 -3.13
N ILE A 79 -7.39 14.94 -3.02
CA ILE A 79 -6.41 16.01 -3.26
C ILE A 79 -6.49 16.47 -4.72
N GLY A 80 -6.51 15.55 -5.69
CA GLY A 80 -6.65 15.88 -7.10
C GLY A 80 -7.96 16.63 -7.41
N GLY A 81 -9.05 16.30 -6.70
CA GLY A 81 -10.31 17.04 -6.77
C GLY A 81 -10.18 18.50 -6.34
N LEU A 82 -9.46 18.77 -5.25
CA LEU A 82 -9.21 20.12 -4.76
C LEU A 82 -8.39 20.95 -5.74
N PHE A 83 -7.30 20.38 -6.28
CA PHE A 83 -6.47 21.06 -7.28
C PHE A 83 -7.23 21.42 -8.56
N SER A 84 -8.11 20.53 -9.01
CA SER A 84 -8.97 20.78 -10.16
C SER A 84 -9.96 21.92 -9.91
N SER A 85 -10.56 22.02 -8.70
CA SER A 85 -11.48 23.13 -8.38
C SER A 85 -10.78 24.48 -8.23
N LYS A 86 -9.52 24.48 -7.78
CA LYS A 86 -8.73 25.70 -7.57
C LYS A 86 -8.20 26.29 -8.89
N SER A 87 -8.17 25.50 -9.96
CA SER A 87 -7.75 25.96 -11.29
C SER A 87 -8.87 26.70 -12.06
N GLU A 88 -10.12 26.60 -11.59
CA GLU A 88 -11.30 27.22 -12.23
C GLU A 88 -11.80 28.47 -11.47
N ALA A 89 -11.14 28.87 -10.38
CA ALA A 89 -11.43 30.06 -9.58
C ALA A 89 -10.32 31.11 -9.73
#